data_AF-A0A2J5HZ91-F1
#
_entry.id   AF-A0A2J5HZ91-F1
#
_cell.length_a   1.000
_cell.length_b   1.000
_cell.length_c   1.000
_cell.angle_alpha   90.00
_cell.angle_beta   90.00
_cell.angle_gamma   90.00
#
_symmetry.space_group_name_H-M   'P 1'
#
loop_
_entity.id
_entity.type
_entity.pdbx_description
1 polymer ?
#
loop_
_entity_poly.entity_id
_entity_poly.type
_entity_poly.pdbx_seq_one_letter_code
_entity_poly.pdbx_strand_id
1 'polypeptide(L)'
;MRIALDSSQEVYHPGNLIRGRIILGRPEVDTIQGSLTIAFTGRSTISHTRFSAANCGEIVLFRSECCLYSGDRPATEMPPGGWPFIFAFPNATIPAPETNTGSTLAERFPCTTDDDDDDDGNDEESAYRLPPSTTFKFPDGFVTGHIEYLLRAVWRPRQVRDGWPKISTVSLPFAPGRRDRSPPPHPVTLRSTLALNYIVDAKARCRPVSFYDRVRPGAHITCPSFVLQVTIAATRVIQGASIPIELLLCLASDQQPQQQQQQEPIPPVFLHSFTAYTEVITSVAREEGRYTSERTVVLGMGRPNEPLVLNRPLDVNRSLDLATGVLEPDYVIANAMRRHKLFLCFELSCLERLHFFRFHVALVVLASFYAERPPGVGDGF
;
A
#
# COMPACT_ATOMS: atom_id res chain seq x y z
N MET A 1 13.56 18.38 -30.23
CA MET A 1 12.34 17.54 -30.24
C MET A 1 11.64 17.67 -28.89
N ARG A 2 10.31 17.78 -28.89
CA ARG A 2 9.45 17.83 -27.70
C ARG A 2 8.13 17.11 -27.96
N ILE A 3 7.51 16.62 -26.89
CA ILE A 3 6.14 16.10 -26.88
C ILE A 3 5.23 17.22 -26.38
N ALA A 4 4.19 17.56 -27.13
CA ALA A 4 3.17 18.53 -26.73
C ALA A 4 1.84 17.80 -26.58
N LEU A 5 1.31 17.72 -25.37
CA LEU A 5 0.01 17.14 -25.09
C LEU A 5 -1.10 18.16 -25.40
N ASP A 6 -2.25 17.69 -25.87
CA ASP A 6 -3.43 18.54 -26.10
C ASP A 6 -4.04 19.02 -24.78
N SER A 7 -3.98 18.17 -23.75
CA SER A 7 -4.32 18.49 -22.37
C SER A 7 -3.28 17.87 -21.44
N SER A 8 -2.64 18.67 -20.59
CA SER A 8 -1.81 18.16 -19.50
C SER A 8 -2.67 17.92 -18.27
N GLN A 9 -2.86 16.66 -17.90
CA GLN A 9 -3.35 16.28 -16.57
C GLN A 9 -2.17 15.87 -15.70
N GLU A 10 -2.24 16.15 -14.40
CA GLU A 10 -1.23 15.64 -13.45
C GLU A 10 -1.37 14.11 -13.25
N VAL A 11 -2.59 13.59 -13.38
CA VAL A 11 -2.95 12.18 -13.16
C VAL A 11 -3.81 11.67 -14.31
N TYR A 12 -3.53 10.46 -14.80
CA TYR A 12 -4.29 9.83 -15.88
C TYR A 12 -4.97 8.55 -15.40
N HIS A 13 -6.27 8.44 -15.63
CA HIS A 13 -7.06 7.29 -15.25
C HIS A 13 -7.18 6.26 -16.38
N PRO A 14 -7.43 4.97 -16.06
CA PRO A 14 -7.80 3.96 -17.04
C PRO A 14 -8.87 4.45 -18.02
N GLY A 15 -8.64 4.21 -19.31
CA GLY A 15 -9.50 4.67 -20.40
C GLY A 15 -9.30 6.13 -20.81
N ASN A 16 -8.54 6.95 -20.07
CA ASN A 16 -8.19 8.29 -20.53
C ASN A 16 -7.42 8.21 -21.86
N LEU A 17 -7.78 9.08 -22.79
CA LEU A 17 -7.09 9.20 -24.06
C LEU A 17 -5.95 10.21 -23.93
N ILE A 18 -4.73 9.75 -24.17
CA ILE A 18 -3.53 10.56 -24.18
C ILE A 18 -3.30 10.98 -25.62
N ARG A 19 -3.54 12.26 -25.90
CA ARG A 19 -3.43 12.85 -27.23
C ARG A 19 -2.40 13.97 -27.24
N GLY A 20 -1.71 14.10 -28.35
CA GLY A 20 -0.77 15.17 -28.55
C GLY A 20 -0.04 15.05 -29.85
N ARG A 21 1.09 15.74 -29.92
CA ARG A 21 1.93 15.86 -31.10
C ARG A 21 3.40 15.90 -30.76
N ILE A 22 4.22 15.34 -31.63
CA ILE A 22 5.68 15.46 -31.53
C ILE A 22 6.17 16.55 -32.47
N ILE A 23 6.96 17.45 -31.91
CA ILE A 23 7.54 18.59 -32.62
C ILE A 23 9.06 18.42 -32.60
N LEU A 24 9.68 18.22 -33.76
CA LEU A 24 11.13 18.00 -33.86
C LEU A 24 11.93 19.28 -33.53
N GLY A 25 11.38 20.45 -33.86
CA GLY A 25 11.90 21.76 -33.46
C GLY A 25 13.26 22.11 -34.07
N ARG A 26 13.58 21.58 -35.25
CA ARG A 26 14.84 21.83 -35.96
C ARG A 26 14.58 21.97 -37.47
N PRO A 27 14.70 23.18 -38.06
CA PRO A 27 14.55 23.37 -39.50
C PRO A 27 15.60 22.61 -40.33
N GLU A 28 16.74 22.27 -39.73
CA GLU A 28 17.82 21.49 -40.37
C GLU A 28 17.47 19.99 -40.50
N VAL A 29 16.58 19.48 -39.64
CA VAL A 29 16.14 18.07 -39.65
C VAL A 29 15.09 17.81 -40.72
N ASP A 30 14.48 18.87 -41.28
CA ASP A 30 13.53 18.76 -42.39
C ASP A 30 14.18 18.16 -43.65
N THR A 31 15.52 18.15 -43.73
CA THR A 31 16.27 17.54 -44.85
C THR A 31 16.70 16.08 -44.62
N ILE A 32 16.46 15.51 -43.43
CA ILE A 32 17.08 14.25 -42.99
C ILE A 32 16.08 13.10 -43.01
N GLN A 33 16.46 12.00 -43.67
CA GLN A 33 15.68 10.75 -43.68
C GLN A 33 15.81 10.03 -42.34
N GLY A 34 14.72 9.46 -41.86
CA GLY A 34 14.68 8.75 -40.59
C GLY A 34 13.31 8.21 -40.24
N SER A 35 13.19 7.71 -39.01
CA SER A 35 11.93 7.28 -38.44
C SER A 35 11.65 7.98 -37.11
N LEU A 36 10.38 8.33 -36.92
CA LEU A 36 9.85 8.84 -35.66
C LEU A 36 8.91 7.79 -35.06
N THR A 37 9.26 7.28 -33.89
CA THR A 37 8.36 6.44 -33.11
C THR A 37 8.00 7.10 -31.80
N ILE A 38 6.78 6.85 -31.34
CA ILE A 38 6.33 7.20 -29.99
C ILE A 38 5.80 5.95 -29.31
N ALA A 39 6.23 5.73 -28.08
CA ALA A 39 5.78 4.61 -27.27
C ALA A 39 5.28 5.11 -25.93
N PHE A 40 4.15 4.58 -25.50
CA PHE A 40 3.63 4.71 -24.15
C PHE A 40 3.85 3.40 -23.40
N THR A 41 4.63 3.46 -22.33
CA THR A 41 5.13 2.27 -21.65
C THR A 41 5.01 2.41 -20.14
N GLY A 42 4.52 1.35 -19.49
CA GLY A 42 4.70 1.12 -18.06
C GLY A 42 5.80 0.09 -17.85
N ARG A 43 6.72 0.33 -16.92
CA ARG A 43 7.81 -0.60 -16.63
C ARG A 43 8.10 -0.71 -15.14
N SER A 44 8.57 -1.88 -14.75
CA SER A 44 9.12 -2.20 -13.44
C SER A 44 10.57 -2.62 -13.62
N THR A 45 11.50 -1.82 -13.13
CA THR A 45 12.94 -2.09 -13.19
C THR A 45 13.43 -2.41 -11.78
N ILE A 46 14.08 -3.55 -11.61
CA ILE A 46 14.73 -3.91 -10.35
C ILE A 46 16.23 -4.00 -10.61
N SER A 47 17.02 -3.37 -9.76
CA SER A 47 18.48 -3.38 -9.85
C SER A 47 19.07 -3.97 -8.59
N HIS A 48 20.08 -4.83 -8.79
CA HIS A 48 20.84 -5.42 -7.71
C HIS A 48 22.29 -4.99 -7.78
N THR A 49 22.81 -4.34 -6.75
CA THR A 49 24.19 -3.80 -6.79
C THR A 49 25.27 -4.87 -6.69
N ARG A 50 24.95 -6.06 -6.15
CA ARG A 50 25.89 -7.19 -5.98
C ARG A 50 25.87 -8.27 -7.07
N PHE A 51 24.90 -8.22 -7.98
CA PHE A 51 24.73 -9.25 -9.02
C PHE A 51 24.72 -8.60 -10.40
N SER A 52 25.07 -9.39 -11.42
CA SER A 52 24.96 -8.96 -12.82
C SER A 52 23.55 -8.42 -13.11
N ALA A 53 23.46 -7.37 -13.92
CA ALA A 53 22.21 -6.76 -14.38
C ALA A 53 21.24 -7.76 -15.05
N ALA A 54 21.71 -8.95 -15.39
CA ALA A 54 20.90 -10.06 -15.90
C ALA A 54 19.85 -10.59 -14.89
N ASN A 55 20.05 -10.45 -13.57
CA ASN A 55 19.33 -11.25 -12.58
C ASN A 55 18.10 -10.58 -11.92
N CYS A 56 17.75 -9.34 -12.28
CA CYS A 56 16.64 -8.59 -11.66
C CYS A 56 15.76 -7.85 -12.71
N GLY A 57 15.63 -8.44 -13.90
CA GLY A 57 15.18 -7.81 -15.15
C GLY A 57 14.05 -6.77 -15.12
N GLU A 58 14.09 -5.90 -16.14
CA GLU A 58 13.00 -5.00 -16.49
C GLU A 58 11.77 -5.80 -16.95
N ILE A 59 10.62 -5.56 -16.33
CA ILE A 59 9.32 -6.03 -16.82
C ILE A 59 8.58 -4.87 -17.44
N VAL A 60 8.17 -5.06 -18.69
CA VAL A 60 7.21 -4.19 -19.36
C VAL A 60 5.81 -4.54 -18.86
N LEU A 61 5.21 -3.61 -18.11
CA LEU A 61 3.84 -3.74 -17.60
C LEU A 61 2.81 -3.57 -18.71
N PHE A 62 3.10 -2.69 -19.67
CA PHE A 62 2.40 -2.56 -20.94
C PHE A 62 3.28 -1.75 -21.91
N ARG A 63 3.03 -1.91 -23.21
CA ARG A 63 3.64 -1.08 -24.25
C ARG A 63 2.66 -0.88 -25.40
N SER A 64 2.36 0.38 -25.69
CA SER A 64 1.65 0.79 -26.89
C SER A 64 2.59 1.66 -27.71
N GLU A 65 2.85 1.30 -28.96
CA GLU A 65 3.80 2.01 -29.82
C GLU A 65 3.15 2.37 -31.16
N CYS A 66 3.48 3.55 -31.66
CA CYS A 66 3.10 4.00 -33.00
C CYS A 66 4.33 4.53 -33.72
N CYS A 67 4.54 4.06 -34.95
CA CYS A 67 5.45 4.71 -35.88
C CYS A 67 4.70 5.89 -36.52
N LEU A 68 5.11 7.11 -36.19
CA LEU A 68 4.46 8.33 -36.70
C LEU A 68 5.02 8.76 -38.05
N TYR A 69 6.27 8.41 -38.30
CA TYR A 69 6.95 8.69 -39.55
C TYR A 69 7.96 7.59 -39.84
N SER A 70 7.91 7.04 -41.05
CA SER A 70 8.90 6.10 -41.58
C SER A 70 9.16 6.46 -43.04
N GLY A 71 10.05 7.42 -43.26
CA GLY A 71 10.27 7.98 -44.59
C GLY A 71 11.64 7.67 -45.16
N ASP A 72 11.64 7.23 -46.42
CA ASP A 72 12.79 7.30 -47.34
C ASP A 72 13.03 8.72 -47.88
N ARG A 73 12.19 9.70 -47.48
CA ARG A 73 12.24 11.10 -47.93
C ARG A 73 12.58 12.04 -46.75
N PRO A 74 13.04 13.27 -47.02
CA PRO A 74 13.29 14.26 -45.98
C PRO A 74 12.02 14.63 -45.22
N ALA A 75 12.15 14.99 -43.93
CA ALA A 75 11.03 15.39 -43.06
C ALA A 75 10.37 16.75 -43.40
N THR A 76 10.61 17.30 -44.61
CA THR A 76 9.95 18.50 -45.16
C THR A 76 8.43 18.40 -45.22
N GLU A 77 7.85 17.20 -45.07
CA GLU A 77 6.41 16.93 -45.04
C GLU A 77 5.80 16.95 -43.62
N MET A 78 6.51 17.49 -42.62
CA MET A 78 5.98 17.58 -41.25
C MET A 78 4.59 18.26 -41.27
N PRO A 79 3.54 17.62 -40.73
CA PRO A 79 2.23 18.24 -40.65
C PRO A 79 2.31 19.58 -39.90
N PRO A 80 1.49 20.58 -40.25
CA PRO A 80 1.43 21.83 -39.51
C PRO A 80 1.22 21.58 -38.01
N GLY A 81 2.23 21.95 -37.21
CA GLY A 81 2.21 21.75 -35.76
C GLY A 81 2.79 20.43 -35.25
N GLY A 82 3.26 19.51 -36.09
CA GLY A 82 3.96 18.27 -35.69
C GLY A 82 3.16 16.99 -35.94
N TRP A 83 3.75 15.84 -35.60
CA TRP A 83 3.17 14.51 -35.84
C TRP A 83 2.19 14.11 -34.74
N PRO A 84 0.90 13.90 -35.02
CA PRO A 84 -0.10 13.59 -34.00
C PRO A 84 0.03 12.13 -33.51
N PHE A 85 -0.38 11.90 -32.27
CA PHE A 85 -0.51 10.55 -31.69
C PHE A 85 -1.71 10.48 -30.76
N ILE A 86 -2.18 9.24 -30.54
CA ILE A 86 -3.23 8.93 -29.58
C ILE A 86 -2.96 7.57 -28.94
N PHE A 87 -3.06 7.50 -27.62
CA PHE A 87 -3.02 6.26 -26.85
C PHE A 87 -4.20 6.21 -25.87
N ALA A 88 -4.65 5.01 -25.54
CA ALA A 88 -5.57 4.79 -24.43
C ALA A 88 -4.77 4.30 -23.21
N PHE A 89 -5.02 4.88 -22.03
CA PHE A 89 -4.38 4.44 -20.80
C PHE A 89 -4.97 3.09 -20.35
N PRO A 90 -4.16 2.03 -20.18
CA PRO A 90 -4.69 0.71 -19.83
C PRO A 90 -5.15 0.64 -18.38
N ASN A 91 -6.06 -0.28 -18.08
CA ASN A 91 -6.55 -0.57 -16.72
C ASN A 91 -5.67 -1.57 -15.96
N ALA A 92 -5.05 -2.50 -16.70
CA ALA A 92 -4.23 -3.58 -16.17
C ALA A 92 -2.91 -3.70 -16.93
N THR A 93 -2.01 -4.51 -16.40
CA THR A 93 -0.81 -4.93 -17.12
C THR A 93 -1.22 -5.70 -18.37
N ILE A 94 -0.67 -5.33 -19.51
CA ILE A 94 -0.81 -6.04 -20.78
C ILE A 94 0.52 -6.76 -21.00
N PRO A 95 0.57 -8.10 -20.88
CA PRO A 95 1.79 -8.85 -21.11
C PRO A 95 2.37 -8.49 -22.47
N ALA A 96 3.61 -7.98 -22.51
CA ALA A 96 4.25 -7.69 -23.79
C ALA A 96 4.61 -9.03 -24.47
N PRO A 97 4.36 -9.21 -25.78
CA PRO A 97 4.76 -10.42 -26.51
C PRO A 97 6.28 -10.69 -26.40
N GLU A 98 7.07 -9.62 -26.28
CA GLU A 98 8.53 -9.65 -26.15
C GLU A 98 9.00 -10.03 -24.73
N THR A 99 8.15 -9.91 -23.70
CA THR A 99 8.48 -10.45 -22.36
C THR A 99 8.44 -11.99 -22.29
N ASN A 100 8.14 -12.67 -23.40
CA ASN A 100 8.32 -14.12 -23.55
C ASN A 100 9.75 -14.52 -23.99
N THR A 101 10.69 -13.60 -24.20
CA THR A 101 12.09 -13.99 -24.40
C THR A 101 12.76 -14.28 -23.05
N GLY A 102 12.55 -15.49 -22.54
CA GLY A 102 13.52 -16.19 -21.70
C GLY A 102 13.67 -15.78 -20.24
N SER A 103 12.89 -14.84 -19.70
CA SER A 103 12.91 -14.60 -18.24
C SER A 103 12.15 -15.73 -17.53
N THR A 104 12.88 -16.72 -17.05
CA THR A 104 12.44 -17.74 -16.11
C THR A 104 12.27 -17.14 -14.71
N LEU A 105 11.46 -16.08 -14.57
CA LEU A 105 10.98 -15.64 -13.26
C LEU A 105 10.01 -16.72 -12.75
N ALA A 106 10.60 -17.78 -12.18
CA ALA A 106 9.93 -19.03 -11.80
C ALA A 106 8.87 -18.84 -10.70
N GLU A 107 8.81 -17.67 -10.06
CA GLU A 107 7.84 -17.37 -9.01
C GLU A 107 7.18 -15.99 -9.19
N ARG A 108 6.38 -15.83 -10.25
CA ARG A 108 5.46 -14.68 -10.35
C ARG A 108 4.62 -14.60 -9.07
N PHE A 109 4.39 -13.39 -8.54
CA PHE A 109 3.49 -13.23 -7.40
C PHE A 109 2.07 -13.58 -7.83
N PRO A 110 1.30 -14.39 -7.10
CA PRO A 110 -0.06 -14.69 -7.51
C PRO A 110 -0.87 -13.38 -7.64
N CYS A 111 -1.64 -13.26 -8.72
CA CYS A 111 -2.66 -12.23 -8.82
C CYS A 111 -3.79 -12.66 -7.89
N THR A 112 -3.66 -12.37 -6.60
CA THR A 112 -4.71 -12.70 -5.63
C THR A 112 -5.87 -11.72 -5.82
N THR A 113 -6.89 -12.13 -6.56
CA THR A 113 -8.28 -11.69 -6.37
C THR A 113 -8.90 -12.58 -5.30
N ASP A 114 -8.32 -12.60 -4.10
CA ASP A 114 -8.92 -13.36 -3.00
C ASP A 114 -9.79 -12.41 -2.18
N ASP A 115 -11.03 -12.86 -1.95
CA ASP A 115 -12.04 -12.39 -1.00
C ASP A 115 -13.15 -11.45 -1.53
N ASP A 116 -13.81 -11.80 -2.63
CA ASP A 116 -15.25 -11.51 -2.79
C ASP A 116 -15.94 -12.80 -3.28
N ASP A 117 -16.63 -13.50 -2.38
CA ASP A 117 -17.57 -14.62 -2.65
C ASP A 117 -18.84 -14.16 -3.42
N ASP A 118 -18.76 -13.01 -4.11
CA ASP A 118 -19.84 -12.51 -4.95
C ASP A 118 -19.51 -12.86 -6.42
N ASP A 119 -20.05 -14.02 -6.80
CA ASP A 119 -20.27 -14.54 -8.14
C ASP A 119 -20.85 -13.47 -9.09
N ASP A 120 -19.97 -12.71 -9.72
CA ASP A 120 -20.23 -12.05 -11.01
C ASP A 120 -19.22 -12.61 -12.02
N GLY A 121 -19.58 -13.76 -12.62
CA GLY A 121 -18.81 -14.46 -13.63
C GLY A 121 -18.45 -13.61 -14.84
N ASN A 122 -17.29 -12.96 -14.78
CA ASN A 122 -16.65 -12.35 -15.94
C ASN A 122 -15.17 -12.76 -15.99
N ASP A 123 -14.87 -13.63 -16.96
CA ASP A 123 -13.55 -14.19 -17.31
C ASP A 123 -12.50 -13.12 -17.68
N GLU A 124 -11.97 -12.35 -16.74
CA GLU A 124 -10.74 -11.53 -16.90
C GLU A 124 -9.65 -11.88 -15.85
N GLU A 125 -9.56 -13.17 -15.53
CA GLU A 125 -8.91 -13.76 -14.33
C GLU A 125 -7.36 -13.82 -14.32
N SER A 126 -6.61 -12.90 -14.96
CA SER A 126 -5.12 -13.00 -14.91
C SER A 126 -4.28 -11.74 -15.09
N ALA A 127 -4.86 -10.54 -15.06
CA ALA A 127 -4.11 -9.31 -15.27
C ALA A 127 -3.88 -8.53 -13.96
N TYR A 128 -2.61 -8.23 -13.61
CA TYR A 128 -2.31 -7.34 -12.49
C TYR A 128 -2.85 -5.95 -12.80
N ARG A 129 -3.51 -5.31 -11.83
CA ARG A 129 -3.86 -3.90 -11.96
C ARG A 129 -2.60 -3.05 -12.01
N LEU A 130 -2.64 -1.91 -12.73
CA LEU A 130 -1.49 -1.01 -12.76
C LEU A 130 -1.21 -0.45 -11.36
N PRO A 131 0.01 -0.63 -10.82
CA PRO A 131 0.41 -0.06 -9.54
C PRO A 131 0.61 1.46 -9.62
N PRO A 132 0.66 2.18 -8.48
CA PRO A 132 1.17 3.55 -8.47
C PRO A 132 2.64 3.62 -8.93
N SER A 133 3.04 4.75 -9.51
CA SER A 133 4.46 5.04 -9.73
C SER A 133 5.16 5.08 -8.37
N THR A 134 6.25 4.33 -8.21
CA THR A 134 6.91 4.21 -6.91
C THR A 134 8.38 3.80 -7.06
N THR A 135 9.18 4.12 -6.06
CA THR A 135 10.56 3.68 -5.93
C THR A 135 10.70 3.01 -4.58
N PHE A 136 11.34 1.84 -4.55
CA PHE A 136 11.59 1.12 -3.32
C PHE A 136 13.06 0.73 -3.19
N LYS A 137 13.53 0.72 -1.95
CA LYS A 137 14.88 0.31 -1.59
C LYS A 137 14.81 -0.62 -0.40
N PHE A 138 15.46 -1.76 -0.51
CA PHE A 138 15.56 -2.70 0.59
C PHE A 138 16.51 -2.13 1.67
N PRO A 139 16.29 -2.43 2.96
CA PRO A 139 17.09 -1.89 4.06
C PRO A 139 18.60 -2.19 3.94
N ASP A 140 18.94 -3.31 3.31
CA ASP A 140 20.32 -3.72 3.03
C ASP A 140 21.00 -2.85 1.94
N GLY A 141 20.22 -2.09 1.19
CA GLY A 141 20.65 -1.25 0.09
C GLY A 141 21.13 -1.99 -1.16
N PHE A 142 21.00 -3.32 -1.21
CA PHE A 142 21.44 -4.09 -2.37
C PHE A 142 20.39 -4.18 -3.46
N VAL A 143 19.12 -4.09 -3.08
CA VAL A 143 17.98 -4.11 -4.01
C VAL A 143 17.32 -2.76 -4.04
N THR A 144 17.20 -2.20 -5.24
CA THR A 144 16.35 -1.05 -5.52
C THR A 144 15.43 -1.39 -6.67
N GLY A 145 14.20 -0.90 -6.63
CA GLY A 145 13.26 -1.05 -7.72
C GLY A 145 12.52 0.23 -7.99
N HIS A 146 12.06 0.36 -9.23
CA HIS A 146 11.36 1.53 -9.71
C HIS A 146 10.22 1.09 -10.65
N ILE A 147 9.03 1.63 -10.40
CA ILE A 147 7.85 1.45 -11.23
C ILE A 147 7.50 2.82 -11.80
N GLU A 148 7.49 2.93 -13.12
CA GLU A 148 7.21 4.17 -13.82
C GLU A 148 6.42 3.98 -15.12
N TYR A 149 5.77 5.07 -15.51
CA TYR A 149 5.01 5.18 -16.74
C TYR A 149 5.54 6.36 -17.53
N LEU A 150 5.83 6.14 -18.80
CA LEU A 150 6.49 7.15 -19.62
C LEU A 150 5.97 7.10 -21.06
N LEU A 151 5.84 8.29 -21.63
CA LEU A 151 5.63 8.51 -23.04
C LEU A 151 6.97 8.91 -23.65
N ARG A 152 7.52 8.08 -24.53
CA ARG A 152 8.85 8.24 -25.12
C ARG A 152 8.76 8.39 -26.62
N ALA A 153 9.28 9.50 -27.13
CA ALA A 153 9.46 9.72 -28.55
C ALA A 153 10.92 9.52 -28.93
N VAL A 154 11.16 8.78 -30.03
CA VAL A 154 12.50 8.48 -30.54
C VAL A 154 12.56 8.83 -32.02
N TRP A 155 13.47 9.74 -32.38
CA TRP A 155 13.86 10.00 -33.76
C TRP A 155 15.15 9.23 -34.07
N ARG A 156 15.07 8.29 -35.02
CA ARG A 156 16.21 7.53 -35.53
C ARG A 156 16.55 7.99 -36.95
N PRO A 157 17.67 8.70 -37.15
CA PRO A 157 18.13 9.03 -38.49
C PRO A 157 18.63 7.79 -39.22
N ARG A 158 18.40 7.73 -40.54
CA ARG A 158 18.78 6.56 -41.37
C ARG A 158 20.28 6.47 -41.66
N GLN A 159 20.95 7.62 -41.77
CA GLN A 159 22.40 7.70 -41.91
C GLN A 159 23.00 8.44 -40.73
N VAL A 160 23.87 7.77 -39.98
CA VAL A 160 24.68 8.37 -38.93
C VAL A 160 26.07 8.59 -39.52
N ARG A 161 26.38 9.82 -39.93
CA ARG A 161 27.75 10.25 -40.29
C ARG A 161 28.35 11.01 -39.11
N ASP A 162 29.67 11.05 -39.01
CA ASP A 162 30.36 11.89 -38.03
C ASP A 162 29.89 13.35 -38.15
N GLY A 163 29.28 13.86 -37.07
CA GLY A 163 28.72 15.21 -37.01
C GLY A 163 27.24 15.36 -37.42
N TRP A 164 26.57 14.31 -37.94
CA TRP A 164 25.14 14.30 -38.31
C TRP A 164 24.28 13.61 -37.23
N PRO A 165 22.97 13.90 -37.11
CA PRO A 165 22.33 13.94 -35.80
C PRO A 165 22.32 12.57 -35.11
N LYS A 166 22.68 12.60 -33.82
CA LYS A 166 22.53 11.46 -32.92
C LYS A 166 21.04 11.14 -32.74
N ILE A 167 20.73 9.87 -32.46
CA ILE A 167 19.38 9.43 -32.06
C ILE A 167 18.85 10.43 -31.02
N SER A 168 17.72 11.06 -31.33
CA SER A 168 17.09 12.01 -30.41
C SER A 168 16.00 11.30 -29.66
N THR A 169 16.03 11.38 -28.33
CA THR A 169 15.01 10.81 -27.44
C THR A 169 14.46 11.91 -26.57
N VAL A 170 13.14 11.94 -26.39
CA VAL A 170 12.48 12.72 -25.34
C VAL A 170 11.48 11.82 -24.63
N SER A 171 11.43 11.94 -23.30
CA SER A 171 10.52 11.17 -22.45
C SER A 171 9.71 12.13 -21.59
N LEU A 172 8.44 11.82 -21.39
CA LEU A 172 7.53 12.53 -20.49
C LEU A 172 6.96 11.52 -19.48
N PRO A 173 7.15 11.72 -18.16
CA PRO A 173 6.61 10.80 -17.15
C PRO A 173 5.10 10.97 -17.00
N PHE A 174 4.43 9.90 -16.55
CA PHE A 174 3.00 9.85 -16.28
C PHE A 174 2.75 9.25 -14.89
N ALA A 175 1.75 9.78 -14.19
CA ALA A 175 1.25 9.20 -12.95
C ALA A 175 -0.09 8.49 -13.22
N PRO A 176 -0.21 7.21 -12.84
CA PRO A 176 -1.46 6.49 -12.93
C PRO A 176 -2.44 7.01 -11.86
N GLY A 177 -3.70 7.14 -12.22
CA GLY A 177 -4.82 7.37 -11.30
C GLY A 177 -5.86 6.27 -11.39
N ARG A 178 -6.94 6.38 -10.60
CA ARG A 178 -8.11 5.50 -10.71
C ARG A 178 -9.42 6.26 -10.59
N ARG A 179 -10.45 5.76 -11.28
CA ARG A 179 -11.83 6.27 -11.21
C ARG A 179 -12.68 5.48 -10.23
N ASP A 180 -12.25 4.27 -9.88
CA ASP A 180 -12.96 3.43 -8.92
C ASP A 180 -13.04 4.16 -7.59
N ARG A 181 -14.24 4.17 -7.01
CA ARG A 181 -14.40 4.62 -5.62
C ARG A 181 -13.55 3.72 -4.73
N SER A 182 -13.01 4.29 -3.66
CA SER A 182 -12.35 3.47 -2.64
C SER A 182 -13.32 2.36 -2.20
N PRO A 183 -12.88 1.09 -2.13
CA PRO A 183 -13.73 0.02 -1.64
C PRO A 183 -14.29 0.40 -0.27
N PRO A 184 -15.55 0.03 0.05
CA PRO A 184 -16.13 0.36 1.33
C PRO A 184 -15.26 -0.18 2.48
N PRO A 185 -15.14 0.55 3.59
CA PRO A 185 -14.37 0.08 4.73
C PRO A 185 -15.02 -1.20 5.27
N HIS A 186 -14.20 -2.24 5.44
CA HIS A 186 -14.63 -3.49 6.06
C HIS A 186 -14.13 -3.51 7.51
N PRO A 187 -15.02 -3.40 8.51
CA PRO A 187 -14.63 -3.41 9.90
C PRO A 187 -14.22 -4.83 10.32
N VAL A 188 -13.11 -4.96 11.03
CA VAL A 188 -12.63 -6.24 11.57
C VAL A 188 -12.67 -6.20 13.08
N THR A 189 -13.29 -7.22 13.67
CA THR A 189 -13.37 -7.38 15.13
C THR A 189 -12.52 -8.57 15.56
N LEU A 190 -11.53 -8.31 16.41
CA LEU A 190 -10.64 -9.31 17.00
C LEU A 190 -10.96 -9.45 18.49
N ARG A 191 -10.86 -10.66 19.03
CA ARG A 191 -11.19 -10.96 20.43
C ARG A 191 -10.08 -11.75 21.09
N SER A 192 -9.78 -11.43 22.34
CA SER A 192 -8.86 -12.19 23.18
C SER A 192 -9.38 -12.24 24.62
N THR A 193 -9.28 -13.40 25.25
CA THR A 193 -9.79 -13.62 26.61
C THR A 193 -8.69 -13.35 27.64
N LEU A 194 -9.01 -12.51 28.61
CA LEU A 194 -8.23 -12.27 29.83
C LEU A 194 -8.78 -13.15 30.96
N ALA A 195 -8.08 -14.25 31.25
CA ALA A 195 -8.35 -15.05 32.44
C ALA A 195 -7.57 -14.47 33.64
N LEU A 196 -8.28 -14.05 34.69
CA LEU A 196 -7.68 -13.48 35.90
C LEU A 196 -7.75 -14.48 37.07
N ASN A 197 -6.63 -15.15 37.34
CA ASN A 197 -6.46 -15.97 38.53
C ASN A 197 -5.52 -15.27 39.51
N TYR A 198 -6.04 -14.83 40.66
CA TYR A 198 -5.27 -14.07 41.65
C TYR A 198 -5.36 -14.69 43.06
N ILE A 199 -4.22 -14.68 43.77
CA ILE A 199 -4.10 -15.08 45.17
C ILE A 199 -3.70 -13.83 45.94
N VAL A 200 -4.49 -13.46 46.95
CA VAL A 200 -4.19 -12.28 47.78
C VAL A 200 -3.03 -12.59 48.71
N ASP A 201 -1.85 -12.09 48.35
CA ASP A 201 -0.68 -12.15 49.22
C ASP A 201 -0.85 -11.15 50.39
N ALA A 202 -0.58 -11.61 51.61
CA ALA A 202 -0.72 -10.84 52.84
C ALA A 202 0.16 -9.57 52.85
N LYS A 203 1.19 -9.50 51.99
CA LYS A 203 2.09 -8.34 51.84
C LYS A 203 1.54 -7.21 50.94
N ALA A 204 0.44 -7.41 50.21
CA ALA A 204 -0.09 -6.44 49.24
C ALA A 204 -0.87 -5.25 49.87
N ARG A 205 -0.92 -5.13 51.21
CA ARG A 205 -1.74 -4.13 51.94
C ARG A 205 -1.29 -2.67 51.82
N CYS A 206 -0.41 -2.31 50.89
CA CYS A 206 0.21 -0.99 50.85
C CYS A 206 -0.35 -0.03 49.78
N ARG A 207 -1.48 -0.29 49.11
CA ARG A 207 -2.17 0.63 48.16
C ARG A 207 -3.55 0.09 47.72
N PRO A 208 -4.36 0.88 46.97
CA PRO A 208 -5.62 1.48 47.44
C PRO A 208 -6.73 0.48 47.87
N VAL A 209 -6.66 0.05 49.13
CA VAL A 209 -7.70 -0.08 50.17
C VAL A 209 -9.12 -0.59 49.76
N SER A 210 -9.88 0.03 48.85
CA SER A 210 -11.34 -0.22 48.77
C SER A 210 -11.79 -1.62 48.31
N PHE A 211 -11.03 -2.27 47.41
CA PHE A 211 -11.36 -3.62 46.91
C PHE A 211 -10.82 -4.72 47.84
N TYR A 212 -9.58 -4.55 48.30
CA TYR A 212 -8.86 -5.53 49.12
C TYR A 212 -9.34 -5.58 50.56
N ASP A 213 -9.94 -4.50 51.10
CA ASP A 213 -10.51 -4.48 52.46
C ASP A 213 -11.62 -5.51 52.68
N ARG A 214 -12.28 -5.94 51.60
CA ARG A 214 -13.35 -6.96 51.65
C ARG A 214 -12.83 -8.40 51.58
N VAL A 215 -11.53 -8.61 51.39
CA VAL A 215 -10.95 -9.93 51.11
C VAL A 215 -9.96 -10.36 52.19
N ARG A 216 -10.13 -11.57 52.71
CA ARG A 216 -9.21 -12.14 53.73
C ARG A 216 -7.84 -12.43 53.11
N PRO A 217 -6.73 -12.14 53.81
CA PRO A 217 -5.39 -12.57 53.38
C PRO A 217 -5.34 -14.09 53.13
N GLY A 218 -4.73 -14.52 52.04
CA GLY A 218 -4.69 -15.94 51.64
C GLY A 218 -5.97 -16.45 50.96
N ALA A 219 -6.98 -15.61 50.74
CA ALA A 219 -8.14 -15.98 49.94
C ALA A 219 -7.76 -16.08 48.45
N HIS A 220 -8.19 -17.16 47.82
CA HIS A 220 -8.25 -17.26 46.36
C HIS A 220 -9.40 -16.39 45.87
N ILE A 221 -9.10 -15.33 45.12
CA ILE A 221 -10.14 -14.58 44.41
C ILE A 221 -10.19 -15.13 42.99
N THR A 222 -11.24 -15.88 42.69
CA THR A 222 -11.66 -16.13 41.31
C THR A 222 -12.35 -14.86 40.83
N CYS A 223 -11.63 -14.06 40.05
CA CYS A 223 -12.22 -12.88 39.43
C CYS A 223 -13.00 -13.27 38.17
N PRO A 224 -13.99 -12.46 37.77
CA PRO A 224 -14.62 -12.68 36.48
C PRO A 224 -13.60 -12.59 35.35
N SER A 225 -13.70 -13.51 34.39
CA SER A 225 -12.86 -13.46 33.18
C SER A 225 -13.40 -12.38 32.25
N PHE A 226 -12.50 -11.62 31.64
CA PHE A 226 -12.86 -10.58 30.68
C PHE A 226 -12.51 -11.01 29.26
N VAL A 227 -13.20 -10.44 28.28
CA VAL A 227 -12.84 -10.51 26.87
C VAL A 227 -12.47 -9.10 26.43
N LEU A 228 -11.24 -8.92 25.95
CA LEU A 228 -10.85 -7.71 25.24
C LEU A 228 -11.24 -7.88 23.78
N GLN A 229 -12.19 -7.06 23.34
CA GLN A 229 -12.56 -6.92 21.94
C GLN A 229 -11.87 -5.69 21.36
N VAL A 230 -11.23 -5.86 20.21
CA VAL A 230 -10.56 -4.82 19.44
C VAL A 230 -11.27 -4.71 18.10
N THR A 231 -11.86 -3.54 17.83
CA THR A 231 -12.56 -3.27 16.58
C THR A 231 -11.72 -2.30 15.75
N ILE A 232 -11.38 -2.70 14.53
CA ILE A 232 -10.65 -1.89 13.56
C ILE A 232 -11.66 -1.49 12.49
N ALA A 233 -11.98 -0.20 12.38
CA ALA A 233 -13.07 0.27 11.52
C ALA A 233 -12.79 0.06 10.02
N ALA A 234 -11.52 0.06 9.62
CA ALA A 234 -11.11 -0.19 8.25
C ALA A 234 -9.73 -0.86 8.18
N THR A 235 -9.64 -1.98 7.46
CA THR A 235 -8.37 -2.65 7.11
C THR A 235 -7.90 -2.31 5.69
N ARG A 236 -8.74 -1.64 4.90
CA ARG A 236 -8.40 -1.02 3.61
C ARG A 236 -8.42 0.49 3.81
N VAL A 237 -7.26 1.14 3.76
CA VAL A 237 -7.10 2.56 4.10
C VAL A 237 -6.35 3.30 3.02
N ILE A 238 -6.76 4.54 2.74
CA ILE A 238 -6.06 5.41 1.80
C ILE A 238 -4.80 5.94 2.49
N GLN A 239 -3.68 5.98 1.77
CA GLN A 239 -2.43 6.55 2.25
C GLN A 239 -2.65 7.95 2.81
N GLY A 240 -2.23 8.16 4.06
CA GLY A 240 -2.44 9.41 4.80
C GLY A 240 -3.71 9.44 5.66
N ALA A 241 -4.62 8.48 5.51
CA ALA A 241 -5.79 8.35 6.39
C ALA A 241 -5.41 7.78 7.77
N SER A 242 -6.24 8.06 8.76
CA SER A 242 -6.21 7.45 10.10
C SER A 242 -6.79 6.04 10.06
N ILE A 243 -6.31 5.14 10.93
CA ILE A 243 -6.89 3.79 11.14
C ILE A 243 -7.71 3.78 12.43
N PRO A 244 -9.05 3.88 12.39
CA PRO A 244 -9.81 3.98 13.63
C PRO A 244 -9.85 2.65 14.39
N ILE A 245 -9.35 2.65 15.63
CA ILE A 245 -9.38 1.49 16.54
C ILE A 245 -10.19 1.79 17.80
N GLU A 246 -11.11 0.88 18.12
CA GLU A 246 -11.89 0.89 19.37
C GLU A 246 -11.58 -0.34 20.22
N LEU A 247 -11.55 -0.15 21.54
CA LEU A 247 -11.39 -1.20 22.54
C LEU A 247 -12.65 -1.35 23.37
N LEU A 248 -13.10 -2.58 23.57
CA LEU A 248 -14.24 -2.90 24.39
C LEU A 248 -13.88 -4.05 25.34
N LEU A 249 -14.07 -3.82 26.64
CA LEU A 249 -13.93 -4.86 27.66
C LEU A 249 -15.30 -5.45 27.96
N CYS A 250 -15.47 -6.75 27.73
CA CYS A 250 -16.69 -7.50 28.01
C CYS A 250 -16.44 -8.56 29.10
N LEU A 251 -17.49 -9.06 29.74
CA LEU A 251 -17.41 -10.30 30.52
C LEU A 251 -17.34 -11.50 29.57
N ALA A 252 -16.58 -12.54 29.94
CA ALA A 252 -16.61 -13.80 29.21
C ALA A 252 -18.02 -14.40 29.23
N SER A 253 -18.43 -15.02 28.12
CA SER A 253 -19.79 -15.51 27.87
C SER A 253 -20.30 -16.52 28.91
N ASP A 254 -19.41 -17.28 29.54
CA ASP A 254 -19.76 -18.23 30.62
C ASP A 254 -20.12 -17.54 31.95
N GLN A 255 -19.99 -16.20 32.01
CA GLN A 255 -20.22 -15.38 33.20
C GLN A 255 -21.15 -14.19 32.93
N GLN A 256 -21.92 -14.22 31.83
CA GLN A 256 -23.03 -13.28 31.69
C GLN A 256 -24.02 -13.52 32.84
N PRO A 257 -24.31 -12.51 33.67
CA PRO A 257 -25.13 -12.70 34.85
C PRO A 257 -26.56 -13.06 34.43
N GLN A 258 -26.94 -14.33 34.65
CA GLN A 258 -28.35 -14.65 34.92
C GLN A 258 -28.74 -13.82 36.13
N GLN A 259 -29.79 -13.00 35.97
CA GLN A 259 -30.27 -12.04 36.93
C GLN A 259 -30.30 -12.62 38.36
N GLN A 260 -29.73 -11.87 39.33
CA GLN A 260 -29.96 -11.92 40.79
C GLN A 260 -28.87 -12.43 41.76
N GLN A 261 -27.65 -12.78 41.36
CA GLN A 261 -26.59 -13.01 42.37
C GLN A 261 -25.75 -11.76 42.63
N GLN A 262 -25.55 -11.46 43.92
CA GLN A 262 -24.81 -10.33 44.48
C GLN A 262 -23.62 -9.97 43.60
N GLN A 263 -23.60 -8.74 43.06
CA GLN A 263 -22.50 -8.24 42.23
C GLN A 263 -21.19 -8.36 43.00
N GLU A 264 -20.41 -9.41 42.70
CA GLU A 264 -19.01 -9.46 43.08
C GLU A 264 -18.34 -8.20 42.49
N PRO A 265 -17.54 -7.49 43.29
CA PRO A 265 -16.87 -6.30 42.79
C PRO A 265 -15.96 -6.70 41.62
N ILE A 266 -16.09 -5.99 40.51
CA ILE A 266 -15.29 -6.20 39.31
C ILE A 266 -13.97 -5.44 39.50
N PRO A 267 -12.79 -6.10 39.41
CA PRO A 267 -11.53 -5.41 39.61
C PRO A 267 -11.31 -4.36 38.50
N PRO A 268 -10.76 -3.18 38.83
CA PRO A 268 -10.51 -2.16 37.83
C PRO A 268 -9.40 -2.60 36.87
N VAL A 269 -9.69 -2.49 35.58
CA VAL A 269 -8.72 -2.75 34.49
C VAL A 269 -8.31 -1.41 33.90
N PHE A 270 -7.02 -1.18 33.75
CA PHE A 270 -6.48 0.04 33.12
C PHE A 270 -5.71 -0.31 31.86
N LEU A 271 -5.87 0.52 30.82
CA LEU A 271 -5.01 0.51 29.65
C LEU A 271 -3.72 1.27 29.97
N HIS A 272 -2.64 0.54 30.21
CA HIS A 272 -1.34 1.11 30.60
C HIS A 272 -0.60 1.66 29.38
N SER A 273 -0.49 0.86 28.31
CA SER A 273 0.17 1.25 27.08
C SER A 273 -0.48 0.64 25.85
N PHE A 274 -0.29 1.31 24.73
CA PHE A 274 -0.66 0.83 23.40
C PHE A 274 0.45 1.15 22.42
N THR A 275 0.73 0.20 21.53
CA THR A 275 1.62 0.41 20.38
C THR A 275 0.98 -0.21 19.14
N ALA A 276 0.85 0.59 18.08
CA ALA A 276 0.53 0.12 16.74
C ALA A 276 1.78 0.23 15.86
N TYR A 277 2.11 -0.85 15.17
CA TYR A 277 3.14 -0.85 14.15
C TYR A 277 2.73 -1.71 12.97
N THR A 278 3.32 -1.42 11.82
CA THR A 278 3.10 -2.14 10.58
C THR A 278 4.40 -2.79 10.15
N GLU A 279 4.34 -4.05 9.73
CA GLU A 279 5.39 -4.67 8.94
C GLU A 279 5.11 -4.40 7.46
N VAL A 280 6.03 -3.66 6.82
CA VAL A 280 6.06 -3.44 5.38
C VAL A 280 6.84 -4.60 4.77
N ILE A 281 6.13 -5.47 4.05
CA ILE A 281 6.70 -6.64 3.39
C ILE A 281 6.87 -6.28 1.92
N THR A 282 8.12 -6.13 1.48
CA THR A 282 8.44 -5.90 0.06
C THR A 282 9.18 -7.11 -0.48
N SER A 283 8.67 -7.69 -1.56
CA SER A 283 9.25 -8.86 -2.19
C SER A 283 9.51 -8.59 -3.66
N VAL A 284 10.61 -9.13 -4.18
CA VAL A 284 10.93 -9.15 -5.60
C VAL A 284 11.16 -10.57 -6.07
N ALA A 285 10.64 -10.91 -7.24
CA ALA A 285 10.90 -12.19 -7.87
C ALA A 285 12.25 -12.14 -8.62
N ARG A 286 12.95 -13.27 -8.65
CA ARG A 286 14.22 -13.50 -9.35
C ARG A 286 14.15 -14.87 -10.04
N GLU A 287 15.14 -15.15 -10.89
CA GLU A 287 15.26 -16.48 -11.51
C GLU A 287 15.45 -17.59 -10.48
N GLU A 288 16.21 -17.33 -9.42
CA GLU A 288 16.53 -18.29 -8.34
C GLU A 288 15.48 -18.31 -7.20
N GLY A 289 14.34 -17.62 -7.35
CA GLY A 289 13.26 -17.58 -6.35
C GLY A 289 12.86 -16.15 -5.94
N ARG A 290 12.35 -15.98 -4.72
CA ARG A 290 11.92 -14.67 -4.19
C ARG A 290 12.90 -14.10 -3.17
N TYR A 291 13.11 -12.79 -3.23
CA TYR A 291 13.81 -12.04 -2.21
C TYR A 291 12.85 -11.11 -1.49
N THR A 292 12.67 -11.32 -0.18
CA THR A 292 11.73 -10.58 0.65
C THR A 292 12.48 -9.78 1.72
N SER A 293 12.06 -8.54 1.91
CA SER A 293 12.45 -7.70 3.03
C SER A 293 11.23 -7.30 3.82
N GLU A 294 11.41 -7.35 5.13
CA GLU A 294 10.44 -6.89 6.11
C GLU A 294 11.01 -5.67 6.83
N ARG A 295 10.21 -4.61 6.92
CA ARG A 295 10.56 -3.40 7.67
C ARG A 295 9.43 -3.03 8.60
N THR A 296 9.74 -2.91 9.88
CA THR A 296 8.77 -2.43 10.87
C THR A 296 8.71 -0.90 10.87
N VAL A 297 7.48 -0.37 10.86
CA VAL A 297 7.17 1.07 10.97
C VAL A 297 6.21 1.26 12.14
N VAL A 298 6.61 2.03 13.15
CA VAL A 298 5.72 2.36 14.27
C VAL A 298 4.75 3.45 13.81
N LEU A 299 3.45 3.17 13.90
CA LEU A 299 2.38 4.11 13.54
C LEU A 299 2.00 5.00 14.70
N GLY A 300 2.00 4.46 15.91
CA GLY A 300 1.68 5.22 17.12
C GLY A 300 2.01 4.44 18.38
N MET A 301 2.38 5.17 19.43
CA MET A 301 2.68 4.62 20.74
C MET A 301 2.20 5.58 21.81
N GLY A 302 1.37 5.09 22.74
CA GLY A 302 0.77 5.89 23.80
C GLY A 302 0.80 5.18 25.14
N ARG A 303 0.81 5.97 26.21
CA ARG A 303 0.69 5.49 27.60
C ARG A 303 -0.46 6.22 28.29
N PRO A 304 -1.72 5.99 27.85
CA PRO A 304 -2.87 6.77 28.31
C PRO A 304 -3.12 6.57 29.81
N ASN A 305 -2.81 5.37 30.35
CA ASN A 305 -3.07 5.01 31.74
C ASN A 305 -4.53 5.28 32.15
N GLU A 306 -5.47 4.90 31.27
CA GLU A 306 -6.90 5.18 31.40
C GLU A 306 -7.67 3.94 31.87
N PRO A 307 -8.69 4.08 32.74
CA PRO A 307 -9.53 2.96 33.16
C PRO A 307 -10.42 2.48 32.01
N LEU A 308 -10.44 1.16 31.79
CA LEU A 308 -11.40 0.51 30.89
C LEU A 308 -12.69 0.22 31.65
N VAL A 309 -13.78 0.86 31.21
CA VAL A 309 -15.12 0.64 31.78
C VAL A 309 -15.79 -0.52 31.04
N LEU A 310 -16.32 -1.48 31.79
CA LEU A 310 -17.01 -2.65 31.23
C LEU A 310 -18.13 -2.22 30.28
N ASN A 311 -18.21 -2.87 29.11
CA ASN A 311 -19.19 -2.62 28.06
C ASN A 311 -19.21 -1.19 27.51
N ARG A 312 -18.17 -0.38 27.76
CA ARG A 312 -18.02 0.96 27.18
C ARG A 312 -16.83 0.98 26.21
N PRO A 313 -17.03 1.35 24.94
CA PRO A 313 -15.95 1.44 23.98
C PRO A 313 -15.00 2.59 24.34
N LEU A 314 -13.70 2.34 24.21
CA LEU A 314 -12.63 3.32 24.28
C LEU A 314 -12.05 3.52 22.88
N ASP A 315 -12.16 4.74 22.37
CA ASP A 315 -11.58 5.15 21.10
C ASP A 315 -10.08 5.47 21.29
N VAL A 316 -9.22 4.63 20.74
CA VAL A 316 -7.76 4.75 20.88
C VAL A 316 -7.22 5.93 20.08
N ASN A 317 -7.91 6.36 19.03
CA ASN A 317 -7.44 7.43 18.15
C ASN A 317 -7.43 8.80 18.82
N ARG A 318 -8.26 8.99 19.85
CA ARG A 318 -8.25 10.22 20.65
C ARG A 318 -6.89 10.51 21.27
N SER A 319 -6.13 9.46 21.54
CA SER A 319 -4.82 9.55 22.19
C SER A 319 -3.67 9.36 21.20
N LEU A 320 -3.94 8.84 19.99
CA LEU A 320 -2.95 8.51 18.98
C LEU A 320 -3.50 8.73 17.57
N ASP A 321 -2.96 9.73 16.89
CA ASP A 321 -3.21 9.91 15.46
C ASP A 321 -2.41 8.87 14.67
N LEU A 322 -3.04 7.73 14.40
CA LEU A 322 -2.48 6.62 13.61
C LEU A 322 -2.48 6.98 12.12
N ALA A 323 -1.64 7.95 11.76
CA ALA A 323 -1.53 8.43 10.40
C ALA A 323 -0.72 7.45 9.53
N THR A 324 -1.31 7.01 8.42
CA THR A 324 -0.66 6.13 7.44
C THR A 324 0.21 6.88 6.43
N GLY A 325 0.47 8.18 6.63
CA GLY A 325 1.25 9.00 5.68
C GLY A 325 2.69 8.53 5.47
N VAL A 326 3.25 7.81 6.45
CA VAL A 326 4.58 7.18 6.37
C VAL A 326 4.57 5.85 5.60
N LEU A 327 3.40 5.27 5.34
CA LEU A 327 3.25 4.02 4.61
C LEU A 327 3.12 4.33 3.13
N GLU A 328 3.85 3.59 2.30
CA GLU A 328 3.68 3.61 0.86
C GLU A 328 2.55 2.65 0.46
N PRO A 329 1.89 2.83 -0.69
CA PRO A 329 0.77 1.98 -1.08
C PRO A 329 1.17 0.54 -1.42
N ASP A 330 0.22 -0.37 -1.21
CA ASP A 330 0.28 -1.76 -1.63
C ASP A 330 0.30 -1.88 -3.16
N TYR A 331 1.01 -2.88 -3.63
CA TYR A 331 0.94 -3.29 -5.03
C TYR A 331 1.34 -4.75 -5.19
N VAL A 332 0.82 -5.38 -6.24
CA VAL A 332 1.24 -6.70 -6.69
C VAL A 332 1.39 -6.64 -8.21
N ILE A 333 2.59 -6.93 -8.70
CA ILE A 333 2.89 -7.09 -10.12
C ILE A 333 3.75 -8.34 -10.31
N ALA A 334 3.99 -8.72 -11.57
CA ALA A 334 4.68 -9.96 -11.91
C ALA A 334 6.05 -10.15 -11.20
N ASN A 335 6.87 -9.09 -11.07
CA ASN A 335 8.21 -9.17 -10.46
C ASN A 335 8.34 -8.53 -9.07
N ALA A 336 7.31 -7.86 -8.55
CA ALA A 336 7.41 -7.17 -7.27
C ALA A 336 6.07 -7.11 -6.54
N MET A 337 6.14 -7.13 -5.22
CA MET A 337 5.00 -7.04 -4.33
C MET A 337 5.34 -6.17 -3.14
N ARG A 338 4.37 -5.38 -2.69
CA ARG A 338 4.36 -4.75 -1.38
C ARG A 338 3.03 -4.99 -0.70
N ARG A 339 3.08 -5.45 0.55
CA ARG A 339 1.92 -5.64 1.44
C ARG A 339 2.22 -5.14 2.84
N HIS A 340 1.17 -4.83 3.59
CA HIS A 340 1.28 -4.40 4.98
C HIS A 340 0.58 -5.37 5.92
N LYS A 341 1.20 -5.58 7.08
CA LYS A 341 0.59 -6.31 8.20
C LYS A 341 0.56 -5.41 9.41
N LEU A 342 -0.63 -5.10 9.90
CA LEU A 342 -0.83 -4.27 11.09
C LEU A 342 -0.73 -5.14 12.34
N PHE A 343 0.04 -4.67 13.32
CA PHE A 343 0.16 -5.27 14.64
C PHE A 343 -0.28 -4.27 15.69
N LEU A 344 -1.15 -4.75 16.59
CA LEU A 344 -1.67 -3.98 17.72
C LEU A 344 -1.22 -4.66 19.01
N CYS A 345 -0.47 -3.93 19.83
CA CYS A 345 -0.01 -4.38 21.13
C CYS A 345 -0.69 -3.54 22.22
N PHE A 346 -1.35 -4.22 23.16
CA PHE A 346 -1.98 -3.60 24.32
C PHE A 346 -1.36 -4.14 25.61
N GLU A 347 -1.15 -3.24 26.55
CA GLU A 347 -0.73 -3.57 27.90
C GLU A 347 -1.82 -3.12 28.86
N LEU A 348 -2.48 -4.09 29.49
CA LEU A 348 -3.52 -3.85 30.49
C LEU A 348 -2.97 -4.14 31.88
N SER A 349 -3.29 -3.31 32.86
CA SER A 349 -3.03 -3.61 34.26
C SER A 349 -4.33 -3.94 34.98
N CYS A 350 -4.34 -5.05 35.72
CA CYS A 350 -5.43 -5.44 36.60
C CYS A 350 -4.84 -6.10 37.86
N LEU A 351 -5.32 -5.73 39.05
CA LEU A 351 -4.83 -6.27 40.33
C LEU A 351 -3.28 -6.25 40.45
N GLU A 352 -2.67 -5.15 40.02
CA GLU A 352 -1.20 -4.94 40.02
C GLU A 352 -0.41 -5.91 39.12
N ARG A 353 -1.08 -6.68 38.25
CA ARG A 353 -0.46 -7.49 37.21
C ARG A 353 -0.63 -6.85 35.84
N LEU A 354 0.43 -6.92 35.04
CA LEU A 354 0.42 -6.50 33.65
C LEU A 354 0.08 -7.68 32.74
N HIS A 355 -0.77 -7.44 31.77
CA HIS A 355 -1.25 -8.39 30.79
C HIS A 355 -1.03 -7.85 29.39
N PHE A 356 -0.39 -8.64 28.54
CA PHE A 356 -0.01 -8.25 27.19
C PHE A 356 -0.91 -8.93 26.17
N PHE A 357 -1.49 -8.13 25.28
CA PHE A 357 -2.30 -8.61 24.16
C PHE A 357 -1.64 -8.18 22.86
N ARG A 358 -1.53 -9.13 21.92
CA ARG A 358 -1.02 -8.87 20.58
C ARG A 358 -2.01 -9.38 19.55
N PHE A 359 -2.42 -8.49 18.67
CA PHE A 359 -3.26 -8.79 17.53
C PHE A 359 -2.51 -8.47 16.24
N HIS A 360 -2.86 -9.18 15.17
CA HIS A 360 -2.36 -8.86 13.85
C HIS A 360 -3.44 -9.05 12.79
N VAL A 361 -3.44 -8.21 11.78
CA VAL A 361 -4.39 -8.23 10.66
C VAL A 361 -3.69 -7.78 9.39
N ALA A 362 -4.18 -8.24 8.23
CA ALA A 362 -3.77 -7.66 6.96
C ALA A 362 -4.22 -6.20 6.88
N LEU A 363 -3.33 -5.32 6.41
CA LEU A 363 -3.64 -3.91 6.14
C LEU A 363 -3.37 -3.67 4.66
N VAL A 364 -4.36 -3.12 3.95
CA VAL A 364 -4.21 -2.72 2.55
C VAL A 364 -4.12 -1.20 2.51
N VAL A 365 -2.96 -0.68 2.12
CA VAL A 365 -2.74 0.75 1.95
C VAL A 365 -2.98 1.10 0.48
N LEU A 366 -4.06 1.82 0.22
CA LEU A 366 -4.41 2.31 -1.10
C LEU A 366 -3.64 3.59 -1.41
N ALA A 367 -3.28 3.80 -2.67
CA ALA A 367 -2.59 5.03 -3.09
C ALA A 367 -3.45 6.28 -2.85
N SER A 368 -2.80 7.43 -2.68
CA SER A 368 -3.47 8.71 -2.39
C SER A 368 -4.47 9.16 -3.47
N PHE A 369 -4.32 8.74 -4.72
CA PHE A 369 -5.26 9.06 -5.79
C PHE A 369 -6.65 8.41 -5.64
N TYR A 370 -6.84 7.49 -4.68
CA TYR A 370 -8.17 7.01 -4.30
C TYR A 370 -8.93 7.99 -3.41
N ALA A 371 -8.26 9.03 -2.89
CA ALA A 371 -8.94 10.03 -2.09
C ALA A 371 -9.86 10.87 -2.99
N GLU A 372 -11.15 10.93 -2.66
CA GLU A 372 -12.14 11.79 -3.34
C GLU A 372 -11.74 13.28 -3.27
N ARG A 373 -10.90 13.64 -2.29
CA ARG A 373 -10.14 14.89 -2.21
C ARG A 373 -8.67 14.57 -1.91
N PRO A 374 -7.70 15.03 -2.72
CA PRO A 374 -6.29 14.85 -2.39
C PRO A 374 -5.98 15.49 -1.02
N PRO A 375 -5.16 14.84 -0.17
CA PRO A 375 -4.76 15.42 1.11
C PRO A 375 -3.99 16.73 0.84
N GLY A 376 -4.56 17.86 1.26
CA GLY A 376 -3.94 19.18 1.12
C GLY A 376 -4.81 20.28 0.50
N VAL A 377 -5.99 19.97 -0.05
CA VAL A 377 -6.96 21.02 -0.44
C VAL A 377 -7.85 21.32 0.76
N GLY A 378 -7.30 22.09 1.70
CA GLY A 378 -8.09 22.78 2.70
C GLY A 378 -9.03 23.75 2.00
N ASP A 379 -10.31 23.72 2.39
CA ASP A 379 -11.25 24.80 2.13
C ASP A 379 -10.67 26.08 2.77
N GLY A 380 -10.15 27.00 1.94
CA GLY A 380 -9.49 28.20 2.42
C GLY A 380 -8.93 29.11 1.32
N PHE A 381 -9.83 29.68 0.51
CA PHE A 381 -9.99 31.11 0.18
C PHE A 381 -10.71 31.32 -1.15
#